data_AF-U5QH90-F1
#
_entry.id   AF-U5QH90-F1
#
_cell.length_a   1.000
_cell.length_b   1.000
_cell.length_c   1.000
_cell.angle_alpha   90.00
_cell.angle_beta   90.00
_cell.angle_gamma   90.00
#
_symmetry.space_group_name_H-M   'P 1'
#
loop_
_entity.id
_entity.type
_entity.pdbx_description
1 polymer ?
#
loop_
_entity_poly.entity_id
_entity_poly.type
_entity_poly.pdbx_seq_one_letter_code
_entity_poly.pdbx_strand_id
1 'polypeptide(L)' 'MSNVMVESELQERILAELARQPRSIVQLTYELGQPPWVVFRAVHNLNRLGAVVYAPGRGQWCLVSLRAISGALS' A
#
# COMPACT_ATOMS: atom_id res chain seq x y z
N MET A 1 -17.25 -18.03 -1.67
CA MET A 1 -16.50 -17.38 -0.56
C MET A 1 -15.02 -17.18 -0.93
N SER A 2 -14.69 -16.89 -2.19
CA SER A 2 -13.36 -17.22 -2.73
C SER A 2 -12.54 -16.03 -3.24
N ASN A 3 -13.17 -14.89 -3.57
CA ASN A 3 -12.47 -13.76 -4.18
C ASN A 3 -12.12 -12.65 -3.16
N VAL A 4 -12.99 -12.45 -2.15
CA VAL A 4 -12.81 -11.42 -1.12
C VAL A 4 -11.68 -11.77 -0.16
N MET A 5 -11.51 -13.05 0.19
CA MET A 5 -10.43 -13.47 1.10
C MET A 5 -9.05 -13.31 0.44
N VAL A 6 -8.94 -13.57 -0.86
CA VAL A 6 -7.69 -13.38 -1.62
C VAL A 6 -7.32 -11.90 -1.73
N GLU A 7 -8.31 -11.02 -1.90
CA GLU A 7 -8.07 -9.58 -1.93
C GLU A 7 -7.65 -9.04 -0.56
N SER A 8 -8.26 -9.53 0.52
CA SER A 8 -7.89 -9.15 1.90
C SER A 8 -6.44 -9.56 2.23
N GLU A 9 -6.05 -10.79 1.90
CA GLU A 9 -4.70 -11.29 2.14
C GLU A 9 -3.64 -10.48 1.37
N LEU A 10 -3.93 -10.12 0.12
CA LEU A 10 -3.02 -9.29 -0.68
C LEU A 10 -2.85 -7.89 -0.07
N GLN A 11 -3.94 -7.27 0.39
CA GLN A 11 -3.90 -5.95 1.02
C GLN A 11 -3.07 -5.98 2.31
N GLU A 12 -3.23 -7.01 3.14
CA GLU A 12 -2.42 -7.20 4.35
C GLU A 12 -0.93 -7.34 4.03
N ARG A 13 -0.57 -8.12 3.00
CA ARG A 13 0.82 -8.26 2.55
C ARG A 13 1.40 -6.94 2.03
N ILE A 14 0.62 -6.17 1.27
CA ILE A 14 1.02 -4.82 0.83
C ILE A 14 1.30 -3.92 2.04
N LEU A 15 0.40 -3.91 3.03
CA LEU A 15 0.58 -3.13 4.25
C LEU A 15 1.84 -3.56 5.01
N ALA A 16 2.13 -4.86 5.08
CA ALA A 16 3.34 -5.38 5.72
C ALA A 16 4.62 -4.91 5.00
N GLU A 17 4.66 -4.88 3.67
CA GLU A 17 5.81 -4.33 2.93
C GLU A 17 5.97 -2.83 3.17
N LEU A 18 4.86 -2.08 3.10
CA LEU A 18 4.86 -0.62 3.30
C LEU A 18 5.17 -0.20 4.74
N ALA A 19 4.87 -1.06 5.72
CA ALA A 19 5.25 -0.85 7.11
C ALA A 19 6.77 -0.95 7.32
N ARG A 20 7.48 -1.75 6.50
CA ARG A 20 8.95 -1.84 6.55
C ARG A 20 9.59 -0.64 5.88
N GLN A 21 9.12 -0.28 4.69
CA GLN A 21 9.61 0.90 3.96
C GLN A 21 8.71 1.29 2.78
N PRO A 22 8.79 2.54 2.31
CA PRO A 22 8.10 2.96 1.09
C PRO A 22 8.49 2.15 -0.15
N ARG A 23 7.51 1.85 -1.00
CA ARG A 23 7.67 1.03 -2.21
C ARG A 23 6.92 1.59 -3.41
N SER A 24 7.46 1.43 -4.62
CA SER A 24 6.70 1.65 -5.85
C SER A 24 5.80 0.44 -6.15
N ILE A 25 4.80 0.61 -7.02
CA ILE A 25 3.96 -0.51 -7.51
C ILE A 25 4.83 -1.60 -8.15
N VAL A 26 5.88 -1.21 -8.87
CA VAL A 26 6.80 -2.14 -9.52
C VAL A 26 7.53 -3.01 -8.49
N GLN A 27 8.03 -2.40 -7.41
CA GLN A 27 8.68 -3.16 -6.33
C GLN A 27 7.71 -4.13 -5.66
N LEU A 28 6.51 -3.66 -5.31
CA LEU A 28 5.47 -4.52 -4.72
C LEU A 28 5.06 -5.68 -5.64
N THR A 29 5.01 -5.45 -6.95
CA THR A 29 4.74 -6.49 -7.96
C THR A 29 5.78 -7.61 -7.87
N TYR A 30 7.07 -7.26 -7.84
CA TYR A 30 8.16 -8.23 -7.74
C TYR A 30 8.18 -8.94 -6.38
N GLU A 31 8.04 -8.21 -5.28
CA GLU A 31 8.10 -8.75 -3.92
C GLU A 31 6.92 -9.69 -3.62
N LEU A 32 5.72 -9.38 -4.15
CA LEU A 32 4.51 -10.14 -3.87
C LEU A 32 4.21 -11.23 -4.89
N GLY A 33 4.90 -11.23 -6.04
CA GLY A 33 4.70 -12.18 -7.14
C GLY A 33 3.31 -12.04 -7.79
N GLN A 34 2.78 -10.81 -7.85
CA GLN A 34 1.43 -10.53 -8.36
C GLN A 34 1.49 -9.66 -9.61
N PRO A 35 0.52 -9.76 -10.55
CA PRO A 35 0.47 -8.89 -11.71
C PRO A 35 0.35 -7.40 -11.31
N PRO A 36 0.97 -6.46 -12.05
CA PRO A 36 0.95 -5.04 -11.71
C PRO A 36 -0.45 -4.45 -11.52
N TRP A 37 -1.42 -4.87 -12.35
CA TRP A 37 -2.79 -4.38 -12.27
C TRP A 37 -3.54 -4.84 -11.01
N VAL A 38 -3.20 -6.03 -10.49
CA VAL A 38 -3.77 -6.57 -9.23
C VAL A 38 -3.24 -5.77 -8.06
N VAL A 39 -1.92 -5.56 -8.02
CA VAL A 39 -1.25 -4.76 -6.98
C VAL A 39 -1.76 -3.32 -7.01
N PHE A 40 -1.83 -2.71 -8.19
CA PHE A 40 -2.36 -1.35 -8.35
C PHE A 40 -3.77 -1.22 -7.80
N ARG A 41 -4.67 -2.16 -8.13
CA ARG A 41 -6.05 -2.14 -7.62
C ARG A 41 -6.10 -2.24 -6.10
N ALA A 42 -5.32 -3.15 -5.51
CA ALA A 42 -5.27 -3.32 -4.06
C ALA A 42 -4.70 -2.09 -3.35
N VAL A 43 -3.61 -1.50 -3.87
CA VAL A 43 -3.04 -0.25 -3.35
C VAL A 43 -4.03 0.91 -3.47
N HIS A 44 -4.74 1.01 -4.60
CA HIS A 44 -5.76 2.03 -4.79
C HIS A 44 -6.92 1.88 -3.80
N ASN A 45 -7.37 0.65 -3.54
CA ASN A 45 -8.39 0.39 -2.52
C ASN A 45 -7.91 0.79 -1.12
N LEU A 46 -6.68 0.44 -0.74
CA LEU A 46 -6.06 0.87 0.51
C LEU A 46 -5.92 2.39 0.62
N ASN A 47 -5.62 3.07 -0.49
CA ASN A 47 -5.55 4.52 -0.53
C ASN A 47 -6.91 5.18 -0.29
N ARG A 48 -7.98 4.63 -0.89
CA ARG A 48 -9.36 5.09 -0.65
C ARG A 48 -9.80 4.91 0.80
N LEU A 49 -9.25 3.91 1.49
CA LEU A 49 -9.45 3.69 2.93
C LEU A 49 -8.56 4.57 3.81
N GLY A 50 -7.67 5.38 3.23
CA GLY A 50 -6.74 6.23 3.96
C GLY A 50 -5.58 5.47 4.61
N ALA A 51 -5.37 4.19 4.29
CA ALA A 51 -4.32 3.38 4.88
C ALA A 51 -2.93 3.66 4.27
N VAL A 52 -2.88 4.07 3.00
CA VAL A 52 -1.65 4.36 2.27
C VAL A 52 -1.76 5.66 1.48
N VAL A 53 -0.63 6.34 1.26
CA VAL A 53 -0.53 7.59 0.50
C VAL A 53 0.60 7.52 -0.52
N TYR A 54 0.40 8.14 -1.68
CA TYR A 54 1.43 8.26 -2.70
C TYR A 54 2.31 9.49 -2.45
N ALA A 55 3.63 9.29 -2.45
CA ALA A 55 4.64 10.33 -2.34
C ALA A 55 5.23 10.61 -3.75
N PRO A 56 4.74 11.64 -4.47
CA PRO A 56 5.08 11.85 -5.88
C PRO A 56 6.56 12.15 -6.10
N GLY A 57 7.22 12.86 -5.17
CA GLY A 57 8.64 13.18 -5.28
C GLY A 57 9.58 11.98 -5.21
N ARG A 58 9.08 10.79 -4.83
CA ARG A 58 9.87 9.55 -4.75
C ARG A 58 9.31 8.43 -5.63
N GLY A 59 8.14 8.60 -6.24
CA GLY A 59 7.48 7.54 -7.01
C GLY A 59 7.05 6.35 -6.14
N GLN A 60 6.74 6.57 -4.86
CA GLN A 60 6.55 5.51 -3.87
C GLN A 60 5.24 5.69 -3.10
N TRP A 61 4.68 4.57 -2.64
CA TRP A 61 3.59 4.50 -1.68
C TRP A 61 4.15 4.34 -0.27
N CYS A 62 3.48 4.95 0.69
CA CYS A 62 3.83 4.94 2.11
C CYS A 62 2.61 4.55 2.93
N LEU A 63 2.82 3.88 4.06
CA LEU A 63 1.77 3.66 5.05
C LEU A 63 1.44 4.98 5.75
N VAL A 64 0.15 5.26 5.93
CA VAL A 64 -0.30 6.44 6.69
C VAL A 64 -0.12 6.13 8.18
N SER A 65 0.87 6.75 8.81
CA SER A 65 1.07 6.63 10.26
C SER A 65 0.41 7.79 10.99
N LEU A 66 -0.36 7.51 12.05
CA LEU A 66 -0.93 8.51 12.95
C LEU A 66 0.15 9.45 13.55
N ARG A 67 1.40 8.98 13.69
CA ARG A 67 2.51 9.84 14.14
C ARG A 67 2.86 10.96 13.15
N ALA A 68 2.69 10.74 11.85
CA ALA A 68 2.97 11.75 10.83
C ALA A 68 1.89 12.86 10.81
N ILE A 69 0.65 12.54 11.21
CA ILE A 69 -0.45 13.50 11.30
C ILE A 69 -0.26 14.44 12.50
N SER A 70 0.25 13.93 13.63
CA SER A 70 0.49 14.75 14.82
C SER A 70 1.59 15.80 14.65
N GLY A 71 2.58 15.57 13.78
CA GLY A 71 3.64 16.55 13.48
C GLY A 71 3.26 17.59 12.41
N ALA A 72 2.14 17.41 11.71
CA ALA A 72 1.62 18.38 10.75
C ALA A 72 0.62 19.37 11.38
N LEU A 73 0.20 19.11 12.63
CA LEU A 73 -0.72 19.95 13.41
C LEU A 73 -0.02 20.73 14.55
N SER A 74 1.31 20.62 14.65
CA SER A 74 2.16 21.34 15.60
C SER A 74 2.90 22.49 14.96
#